data_AF-A0A1Y5DSY9-F1
#
_entry.id   AF-A0A1Y5DSY9-F1
#
_cell.length_a   1.000
_cell.length_b   1.000
_cell.length_c   1.000
_cell.angle_alpha   90.00
_cell.angle_beta   90.00
_cell.angle_gamma   90.00
#
_symmetry.space_group_name_H-M   'P 1'
#
loop_
_entity.id
_entity.type
_entity.pdbx_description
1 polymer ?
#
loop_
_entity_poly.entity_id
_entity_poly.type
_entity_poly.pdbx_seq_one_letter_code
_entity_poly.pdbx_strand_id
1 'polypeptide(L)'
;MIEEPIYKNNPLHGIGLKNLLIEMVDHYGFEILFAYLNIHCFKTNPSVESSVKFLKKTDWAREKVEAFYMYQFKSLPKATGAQFNLPPRDRIVPEHQTTGEPAELSLEDAERLREIREKKAAEFGQGAGRRNGTGKQGGGYGGGRSSNRDSGYRNNDKPSSRSSNSSTDSDGNVDPWANARR
;
A
#
# COMPACT_ATOMS: atom_id res chain seq x y z
N MET A 1 10.17 -30.99 -9.48
CA MET A 1 10.31 -29.84 -10.41
C MET A 1 9.87 -28.63 -9.62
N ILE A 2 10.78 -27.70 -9.34
CA ILE A 2 10.43 -26.46 -8.66
C ILE A 2 9.84 -25.58 -9.76
N GLU A 3 8.52 -25.43 -9.77
CA GLU A 3 7.85 -24.50 -10.67
C GLU A 3 8.44 -23.10 -10.42
N GLU A 4 9.16 -22.57 -11.41
CA GLU A 4 9.66 -21.20 -11.34
C GLU A 4 8.47 -20.28 -11.13
N PRO A 5 8.48 -19.41 -10.09
CA PRO A 5 7.38 -18.47 -9.91
C PRO A 5 7.34 -17.57 -11.15
N ILE A 6 6.25 -17.63 -11.90
CA ILE A 6 6.09 -16.95 -13.19
C ILE A 6 5.89 -15.45 -12.92
N TYR A 7 6.98 -14.72 -12.71
CA TYR A 7 6.97 -13.26 -12.57
C TYR A 7 6.57 -12.56 -13.89
N LYS A 8 6.58 -13.27 -15.02
CA LYS A 8 6.47 -12.68 -16.38
C LYS A 8 5.15 -11.96 -16.68
N ASN A 9 4.08 -12.20 -15.95
CA ASN A 9 2.75 -11.67 -16.30
C ASN A 9 2.42 -10.30 -15.69
N ASN A 10 3.34 -9.72 -14.92
CA ASN A 10 3.12 -8.38 -14.38
C ASN A 10 3.23 -7.33 -15.52
N PRO A 11 2.20 -6.49 -15.75
CA PRO A 11 2.19 -5.51 -16.85
C PRO A 11 3.27 -4.43 -16.70
N LEU A 12 3.94 -4.36 -15.55
CA LEU A 12 5.08 -3.49 -15.32
C LEU A 12 6.39 -4.06 -15.91
N HIS A 13 6.48 -5.37 -16.17
CA HIS A 13 7.62 -5.94 -16.88
C HIS A 13 7.48 -5.64 -18.37
N GLY A 14 8.45 -4.89 -18.92
CA GLY A 14 8.47 -4.49 -20.34
C GLY A 14 8.01 -3.06 -20.60
N ILE A 15 7.35 -2.38 -19.65
CA ILE A 15 7.02 -0.95 -19.76
C ILE A 15 8.00 -0.08 -18.95
N GLY A 16 8.55 0.94 -19.62
CA GLY A 16 9.37 1.96 -18.97
C GLY A 16 8.52 2.96 -18.19
N LEU A 17 9.08 3.54 -17.13
CA LEU A 17 8.40 4.54 -16.29
C LEU A 17 7.86 5.73 -17.10
N LYS A 18 8.56 6.12 -18.17
CA LYS A 18 8.12 7.19 -19.07
C LYS A 18 6.84 6.82 -19.80
N ASN A 19 6.79 5.64 -20.42
CA ASN A 19 5.65 5.20 -21.21
C ASN A 19 4.43 4.96 -20.32
N LEU A 20 4.64 4.34 -19.15
CA LEU A 20 3.62 4.17 -18.14
C LEU A 20 2.99 5.51 -17.74
N LEU A 21 3.82 6.53 -17.51
CA LEU A 21 3.31 7.85 -17.13
C LEU A 21 2.57 8.54 -18.29
N ILE A 22 3.03 8.40 -19.53
CA ILE A 22 2.35 8.92 -20.71
C ILE A 22 0.94 8.33 -20.81
N GLU A 23 0.80 6.99 -20.74
CA GLU A 23 -0.51 6.33 -20.78
C GLU A 23 -1.47 6.84 -19.69
N MET A 24 -0.96 7.01 -18.46
CA MET A 24 -1.77 7.51 -17.35
C MET A 24 -2.18 8.98 -17.52
N VAL A 25 -1.27 9.82 -18.02
CA VAL A 25 -1.53 11.25 -18.22
C VAL A 25 -2.46 11.47 -19.41
N ASP A 26 -2.33 10.69 -20.48
CA ASP A 26 -3.19 10.77 -21.66
C ASP A 26 -4.64 10.39 -21.31
N HIS A 27 -4.84 9.46 -20.37
CA HIS A 27 -6.17 9.03 -19.95
C HIS A 27 -6.78 9.92 -18.83
N TYR A 28 -6.00 10.29 -17.81
CA TYR A 28 -6.52 10.98 -16.61
C TYR A 28 -6.10 12.44 -16.49
N GLY A 29 -5.01 12.86 -17.14
CA GLY A 29 -4.39 14.15 -16.90
C GLY A 29 -3.71 14.28 -15.54
N PHE A 30 -2.91 15.33 -15.38
CA PHE A 30 -2.13 15.57 -14.16
C PHE A 30 -2.97 15.91 -12.94
N GLU A 31 -4.11 16.58 -13.13
CA GLU A 31 -4.96 17.05 -12.04
C GLU A 31 -5.59 15.89 -11.27
N ILE A 32 -6.19 14.93 -11.98
CA ILE A 32 -6.75 13.70 -11.39
C ILE A 32 -5.65 12.89 -10.71
N LEU A 33 -4.50 12.72 -11.36
CA LEU A 33 -3.37 12.00 -10.77
C LEU A 33 -2.91 12.65 -9.46
N PHE A 34 -2.83 13.98 -9.40
CA PHE A 34 -2.54 14.69 -8.16
C PHE A 34 -3.66 14.51 -7.11
N ALA A 35 -4.92 14.55 -7.52
CA ALA A 35 -6.08 14.41 -6.66
C ALA A 35 -6.03 13.07 -5.89
N TYR A 36 -5.78 11.97 -6.61
CA TYR A 36 -5.75 10.61 -6.07
C TYR A 36 -4.42 10.22 -5.40
N LEU A 37 -3.29 10.51 -6.03
CA LEU A 37 -1.97 10.09 -5.55
C LEU A 37 -1.38 11.05 -4.52
N ASN A 38 -1.79 12.33 -4.54
CA ASN A 38 -1.23 13.39 -3.71
C ASN A 38 0.31 13.46 -3.79
N ILE A 39 0.86 13.37 -5.01
CA ILE A 39 2.29 13.51 -5.29
C ILE A 39 2.54 14.88 -5.93
N HIS A 40 3.33 15.71 -5.25
CA HIS A 40 3.44 17.13 -5.57
C HIS A 40 4.05 17.43 -6.96
N CYS A 41 4.81 16.49 -7.55
CA CYS A 41 5.38 16.69 -8.90
C CYS A 41 4.30 16.88 -9.97
N PHE A 42 3.09 16.34 -9.78
CA PHE A 42 1.96 16.50 -10.69
C PHE A 42 1.24 17.84 -10.56
N LYS A 43 1.51 18.62 -9.50
CA LYS A 43 0.92 19.96 -9.30
C LYS A 43 1.86 21.09 -9.69
N THR A 44 3.12 21.00 -9.28
CA THR A 44 4.03 22.17 -9.29
C THR A 44 4.70 22.39 -10.63
N ASN A 45 4.98 21.33 -11.40
CA ASN A 45 5.52 21.40 -12.76
C ASN A 45 5.01 20.20 -13.56
N PRO A 46 3.73 20.20 -13.98
CA PRO A 46 3.08 19.06 -14.63
C PRO A 46 3.69 18.83 -16.02
N SER A 47 4.71 17.99 -16.07
CA SER A 47 5.34 17.51 -17.30
C SER A 47 5.79 16.07 -17.10
N VAL A 48 5.71 15.29 -18.18
CA VAL A 48 6.16 13.89 -18.18
C VAL A 48 7.65 13.83 -17.82
N GLU A 49 8.48 14.72 -18.36
CA GLU A 49 9.92 14.67 -18.15
C GLU A 49 10.34 15.04 -16.72
N SER A 50 9.74 16.08 -16.15
CA SER A 50 9.98 16.50 -14.76
C SER A 50 9.53 15.41 -13.78
N SER A 51 8.35 14.84 -14.03
CA SER A 51 7.78 13.77 -13.22
C SER A 51 8.63 12.50 -13.28
N VAL A 52 9.09 12.07 -14.46
CA VAL A 52 9.99 10.90 -14.58
C VAL A 52 11.32 11.15 -13.86
N LYS A 53 11.91 12.35 -13.97
CA LYS A 53 13.14 12.71 -13.23
C LYS A 53 12.92 12.63 -11.71
N PHE A 54 11.77 13.08 -11.22
CA PHE A 54 11.39 12.99 -9.80
C PHE A 54 11.18 11.54 -9.35
N LEU A 55 10.36 10.77 -10.07
CA LEU A 55 10.03 9.38 -9.72
C LEU A 55 11.25 8.46 -9.76
N LYS A 56 12.26 8.76 -10.59
CA LYS A 56 13.55 8.05 -10.55
C LYS A 56 14.34 8.25 -9.27
N LYS A 57 14.15 9.38 -8.58
CA LYS A 57 14.86 9.73 -7.33
C LYS A 57 14.06 9.40 -6.07
N THR A 58 12.78 9.08 -6.20
CA THR A 58 11.85 8.93 -5.08
C THR A 58 11.11 7.61 -5.22
N ASP A 59 11.72 6.54 -4.71
CA ASP A 59 11.25 5.16 -4.91
C ASP A 59 9.83 4.94 -4.41
N TRP A 60 9.49 5.41 -3.21
CA TRP A 60 8.13 5.26 -2.68
C TRP A 60 7.06 5.90 -3.59
N ALA A 61 7.41 7.01 -4.25
CA ALA A 61 6.49 7.70 -5.16
C ALA A 61 6.36 6.92 -6.47
N ARG A 62 7.47 6.38 -6.99
CA ARG A 62 7.46 5.48 -8.15
C ARG A 62 6.59 4.25 -7.88
N GLU A 63 6.80 3.57 -6.77
CA GLU A 63 6.02 2.40 -6.39
C GLU A 63 4.54 2.74 -6.22
N LYS A 64 4.21 3.92 -5.69
CA LYS A 64 2.82 4.37 -5.58
C LYS A 64 2.16 4.56 -6.96
N VAL A 65 2.88 5.16 -7.92
CA VAL A 65 2.41 5.33 -9.30
C VAL A 65 2.26 3.98 -10.01
N GLU A 66 3.23 3.08 -9.86
CA GLU A 66 3.19 1.74 -10.44
C GLU A 66 2.06 0.88 -9.88
N ALA A 67 1.84 0.93 -8.56
CA ALA A 67 0.70 0.25 -7.94
C ALA A 67 -0.64 0.81 -8.43
N PHE A 68 -0.74 2.13 -8.60
CA PHE A 68 -1.93 2.75 -9.15
C PHE A 68 -2.18 2.31 -10.60
N TYR A 69 -1.13 2.24 -11.42
CA TYR A 69 -1.23 1.74 -12.79
C TYR A 69 -1.76 0.30 -12.83
N MET A 70 -1.26 -0.60 -11.97
CA MET A 70 -1.75 -1.98 -11.93
C MET A 70 -3.24 -2.07 -11.56
N TYR A 71 -3.65 -1.41 -10.48
CA TYR A 71 -4.97 -1.64 -9.90
C TYR A 71 -6.07 -0.73 -10.43
N GLN A 72 -5.74 0.50 -10.80
CA GLN A 72 -6.71 1.46 -11.32
C GLN A 72 -6.69 1.51 -12.84
N PHE A 73 -5.50 1.51 -13.47
CA PHE A 73 -5.43 1.64 -14.93
C PHE A 73 -5.57 0.31 -15.67
N LYS A 74 -5.01 -0.78 -15.13
CA LYS A 74 -5.16 -2.14 -15.69
C LYS A 74 -6.24 -2.97 -14.99
N SER A 75 -6.94 -2.38 -14.01
CA SER A 75 -8.05 -3.00 -13.27
C SER A 75 -7.75 -4.40 -12.73
N LEU A 76 -6.50 -4.62 -12.30
CA LEU A 76 -6.08 -5.88 -11.70
C LEU A 76 -6.64 -6.00 -10.27
N PRO A 77 -7.09 -7.19 -9.82
CA PRO A 77 -7.34 -7.45 -8.40
C PRO A 77 -6.16 -7.08 -7.50
N LYS A 78 -6.50 -6.62 -6.30
CA LYS A 78 -5.53 -6.22 -5.28
C LYS A 78 -4.71 -7.43 -4.83
N ALA A 79 -3.40 -7.22 -4.68
CA ALA A 79 -2.51 -8.24 -4.13
C ALA A 79 -2.89 -8.62 -2.68
N THR A 80 -2.69 -9.90 -2.35
CA THR A 80 -2.83 -10.43 -0.98
C THR A 80 -1.74 -9.88 -0.06
N GLY A 81 -1.91 -9.99 1.27
CA GLY A 81 -1.03 -9.33 2.25
C GLY A 81 0.47 -9.61 2.07
N ALA A 82 0.87 -10.85 1.78
CA ALA A 82 2.28 -11.19 1.56
C ALA A 82 2.84 -10.55 0.28
N GLN A 83 2.08 -10.57 -0.82
CA GLN A 83 2.45 -9.96 -2.10
C GLN A 83 2.39 -8.43 -2.06
N PHE A 84 1.49 -7.85 -1.25
CA PHE A 84 1.33 -6.41 -1.10
C PHE A 84 2.58 -5.75 -0.48
N ASN A 85 3.27 -6.48 0.41
CA ASN A 85 4.52 -6.02 1.03
C ASN A 85 5.69 -5.97 0.04
N LEU A 86 5.58 -6.59 -1.13
CA LEU A 86 6.59 -6.54 -2.18
C LEU A 86 6.41 -5.28 -3.06
N PRO A 87 7.49 -4.74 -3.61
CA PRO A 87 7.43 -3.68 -4.62
C PRO A 87 6.52 -4.09 -5.78
N PRO A 88 5.78 -3.16 -6.39
CA PRO A 88 4.81 -3.47 -7.45
C PRO A 88 5.39 -4.29 -8.61
N ARG A 89 6.66 -4.05 -8.98
CA ARG A 89 7.35 -4.79 -10.05
C ARG A 89 7.72 -6.22 -9.66
N ASP A 90 7.81 -6.53 -8.37
CA ASP A 90 8.20 -7.87 -7.87
C ASP A 90 6.97 -8.74 -7.53
N ARG A 91 5.76 -8.19 -7.69
CA ARG A 91 4.50 -8.91 -7.44
C ARG A 91 4.22 -9.90 -8.54
N ILE A 92 3.77 -11.08 -8.13
CA ILE A 92 3.35 -12.16 -9.04
C ILE A 92 1.87 -11.93 -9.42
N VAL A 93 1.60 -11.88 -10.73
CA VAL A 93 0.26 -11.81 -11.31
C VAL A 93 -0.03 -13.16 -11.99
N PRO A 94 -1.09 -13.90 -11.63
CA PRO A 94 -1.37 -15.18 -12.28
C PRO A 94 -1.74 -15.06 -13.75
N GLU A 95 -1.43 -16.10 -14.53
CA GLU A 95 -1.55 -16.12 -15.99
C GLU A 95 -2.99 -16.01 -16.52
N HIS A 96 -3.97 -16.48 -15.77
CA HIS A 96 -5.38 -16.39 -16.15
C HIS A 96 -5.97 -14.99 -15.97
N GLN A 97 -5.22 -14.05 -15.37
CA GLN A 97 -5.69 -12.71 -15.10
C GLN A 97 -5.42 -11.79 -16.30
N THR A 98 -6.49 -11.20 -16.82
CA THR A 98 -6.43 -10.24 -17.93
C THR A 98 -6.52 -8.81 -17.41
N THR A 99 -5.91 -7.87 -18.13
CA THR A 99 -6.02 -6.43 -17.85
C THR A 99 -7.40 -5.93 -18.30
N GLY A 100 -8.08 -5.19 -17.43
CA GLY A 100 -9.36 -4.56 -17.74
C GLY A 100 -9.22 -3.13 -18.28
N GLU A 101 -10.36 -2.48 -18.50
CA GLU A 101 -10.42 -1.06 -18.84
C GLU A 101 -9.97 -0.18 -17.66
N PRO A 102 -9.37 1.00 -17.91
CA PRO A 102 -9.00 1.92 -16.85
C PRO A 102 -10.22 2.36 -16.04
N ALA A 103 -10.07 2.40 -14.71
CA ALA A 103 -11.11 2.88 -13.81
C ALA A 103 -11.49 4.33 -14.13
N GLU A 104 -12.78 4.64 -14.10
CA GLU A 104 -13.27 6.02 -14.22
C GLU A 104 -12.99 6.75 -12.90
N LEU A 105 -12.25 7.86 -12.97
CA LEU A 105 -11.83 8.64 -11.81
C LEU A 105 -12.37 10.06 -11.96
N SER A 106 -13.15 10.52 -10.98
CA SER A 106 -13.70 11.88 -10.95
C SER A 106 -12.99 12.74 -9.90
N LEU A 107 -13.00 14.06 -10.10
CA LEU A 107 -12.43 14.98 -9.11
C LEU A 107 -13.29 15.02 -7.85
N GLU A 108 -14.61 14.93 -8.00
CA GLU A 108 -15.57 14.87 -6.90
C GLU A 108 -15.33 13.66 -5.99
N ASP A 109 -15.03 12.49 -6.56
CA ASP A 109 -14.69 11.30 -5.77
C ASP A 109 -13.35 11.46 -5.05
N ALA A 110 -12.38 12.13 -5.68
CA ALA A 110 -11.10 12.43 -5.06
C ALA A 110 -11.25 13.36 -3.86
N GLU A 111 -12.14 14.36 -3.94
CA GLU A 111 -12.48 15.27 -2.83
C GLU A 111 -13.12 14.52 -1.67
N ARG A 112 -14.13 13.67 -1.94
CA ARG A 112 -14.71 12.79 -0.91
C ARG A 112 -13.65 11.93 -0.22
N LEU A 113 -12.75 11.32 -0.99
CA LEU A 113 -11.68 10.50 -0.44
C LEU A 113 -10.72 11.33 0.45
N ARG A 114 -10.47 12.59 0.11
CA ARG A 114 -9.67 13.51 0.94
C ARG A 114 -10.40 13.86 2.23
N GLU A 115 -11.66 14.24 2.15
CA GLU A 115 -12.49 14.53 3.32
C GLU A 115 -12.57 13.33 4.28
N ILE A 116 -12.77 12.12 3.75
CA ILE A 116 -12.78 10.89 4.55
C ILE A 116 -11.43 10.67 5.25
N ARG A 117 -10.31 10.89 4.55
CA ARG A 117 -8.96 10.76 5.14
C ARG A 117 -8.72 11.81 6.22
N GLU A 118 -9.12 13.06 5.98
CA GLU A 118 -8.97 14.17 6.93
C GLU A 118 -9.82 13.97 8.18
N LYS A 119 -11.09 13.59 8.02
CA LYS A 119 -11.98 13.25 9.12
C LYS A 119 -11.43 12.11 9.97
N LYS A 120 -11.00 11.01 9.33
CA LYS A 120 -10.41 9.87 10.04
C LYS A 120 -9.11 10.24 10.77
N ALA A 121 -8.28 11.10 10.18
CA ALA A 121 -7.08 11.62 10.81
C ALA A 121 -7.41 12.49 12.04
N ALA A 122 -8.41 13.36 11.94
CA ALA A 122 -8.87 14.20 13.04
C ALA A 122 -9.44 13.35 14.20
N GLU A 123 -10.27 12.34 13.89
CA GLU A 123 -10.81 11.40 14.88
C GLU A 123 -9.71 10.62 15.62
N PHE A 124 -8.71 10.13 14.89
CA PHE A 124 -7.57 9.43 15.49
C PHE A 124 -6.76 10.35 16.43
N GLY A 125 -6.53 11.60 16.04
CA GLY A 125 -5.84 12.60 16.86
C GLY A 125 -6.56 12.92 18.17
N GLN A 126 -7.91 12.95 18.16
CA GLN A 126 -8.72 13.17 19.36
C GLN A 126 -8.66 11.99 20.35
N GLY A 127 -8.47 10.75 19.86
CA GLY A 127 -8.30 9.56 20.68
C GLY A 127 -6.89 9.36 21.26
N ALA A 128 -5.85 9.84 20.55
CA ALA A 128 -4.46 9.74 20.98
C ALA A 128 -4.10 10.63 22.19
N GLY A 129 -4.95 11.59 22.54
CA GLY A 129 -4.79 12.47 23.70
C GLY A 129 -5.40 11.97 25.02
N ARG A 130 -5.99 10.76 25.07
CA ARG A 130 -6.63 10.20 26.28
C ARG A 130 -5.93 9.00 26.91
N ARG A 131 -4.63 8.80 26.68
CA ARG A 131 -3.83 7.96 27.60
C ARG A 131 -3.44 8.81 28.81
N ASN A 132 -4.34 8.84 29.80
CA ASN A 132 -4.07 9.29 31.16
C ASN A 132 -3.00 8.35 31.77
N GLY A 133 -1.73 8.69 31.57
CA GLY A 133 -0.61 8.08 32.26
C GLY A 133 -0.43 8.76 33.62
N THR A 134 -1.14 8.27 34.62
CA THR A 134 -0.93 8.60 36.02
C THR A 134 0.49 8.22 36.45
N GLY A 135 1.28 9.23 36.81
CA GLY A 135 2.37 9.14 37.78
C GLY A 135 3.76 8.74 37.28
N LYS A 136 4.63 9.74 37.08
CA LYS A 136 5.90 9.81 37.84
C LYS A 136 6.52 11.21 37.78
N GLN A 137 6.56 11.87 38.93
CA GLN A 137 7.35 13.07 39.17
C GLN A 137 8.85 12.81 38.92
N GLY A 138 9.55 13.88 38.56
CA GLY A 138 10.92 13.88 38.06
C GLY A 138 12.00 13.34 39.00
N GLY A 139 13.19 13.18 38.44
CA GLY A 139 14.39 12.82 39.17
C GLY A 139 15.61 12.69 38.26
N GLY A 140 16.47 13.69 38.29
CA GLY A 140 17.94 13.60 38.34
C GLY A 140 18.69 12.78 37.28
N TYR A 141 19.51 13.48 36.50
CA TYR A 141 20.76 12.94 35.97
C TYR A 141 21.68 12.59 37.16
N GLY A 142 22.07 11.33 37.29
CA GLY A 142 22.95 10.87 38.36
C GLY A 142 23.43 9.45 38.08
N GLY A 143 24.69 9.31 37.69
CA GLY A 143 25.30 8.04 37.32
C GLY A 143 25.56 7.10 38.50
N GLY A 144 25.88 5.84 38.18
CA GLY A 144 26.68 4.99 39.05
C GLY A 144 26.22 3.54 39.24
N ARG A 145 26.97 2.63 38.58
CA ARG A 145 27.52 1.34 39.09
C ARG A 145 26.62 0.12 39.32
N SER A 146 26.86 -0.89 38.45
CA SER A 146 27.22 -2.30 38.72
C SER A 146 26.34 -3.20 39.62
N SER A 147 25.80 -4.28 39.05
CA SER A 147 26.35 -5.66 39.16
C SER A 147 25.28 -6.74 38.87
N ASN A 148 25.74 -7.82 38.20
CA ASN A 148 25.15 -9.14 37.99
C ASN A 148 23.75 -9.49 38.55
N ARG A 149 22.90 -10.07 37.68
CA ARG A 149 22.45 -11.48 37.78
C ARG A 149 21.51 -11.87 36.61
N ASP A 150 21.95 -12.89 35.90
CA ASP A 150 21.21 -14.07 35.43
C ASP A 150 19.68 -14.06 35.61
N SER A 151 18.93 -14.28 34.52
CA SER A 151 17.87 -15.30 34.41
C SER A 151 16.84 -14.97 33.31
N GLY A 152 16.69 -15.90 32.36
CA GLY A 152 15.39 -16.32 31.83
C GLY A 152 14.78 -15.52 30.68
N TYR A 153 14.80 -16.12 29.49
CA TYR A 153 13.81 -15.87 28.44
C TYR A 153 12.39 -15.95 29.01
N ARG A 154 11.67 -14.82 29.05
CA ARG A 154 10.24 -14.78 29.35
C ARG A 154 9.46 -14.41 28.09
N ASN A 155 8.89 -15.45 27.47
CA ASN A 155 7.70 -15.34 26.64
C ASN A 155 6.59 -14.67 27.43
N ASN A 156 5.84 -13.77 26.80
CA ASN A 156 4.48 -13.41 27.23
C ASN A 156 3.67 -12.96 26.00
N ASP A 157 2.89 -13.92 25.52
CA ASP A 157 1.48 -13.84 25.13
C ASP A 157 0.93 -12.47 24.71
N LYS A 158 0.70 -12.33 23.39
CA LYS A 158 -0.26 -11.37 22.85
C LYS A 158 -1.68 -11.97 22.94
N PRO A 159 -2.67 -11.25 23.49
CA PRO A 159 -4.03 -11.75 23.57
C PRO A 159 -4.75 -11.69 22.21
N SER A 160 -5.53 -12.75 22.02
CA SER A 160 -6.45 -13.00 20.91
C SER A 160 -7.55 -11.94 20.74
N SER A 161 -7.94 -11.74 19.48
CA SER A 161 -9.32 -11.93 18.97
C SER A 161 -9.65 -10.94 17.85
N ARG A 162 -9.93 -11.48 16.64
CA ARG A 162 -11.22 -11.30 15.95
C ARG A 162 -11.28 -12.09 14.63
N SER A 163 -11.98 -13.21 14.76
CA SER A 163 -12.96 -13.81 13.85
C SER A 163 -12.64 -13.98 12.36
N SER A 164 -12.30 -15.23 12.03
CA SER A 164 -12.38 -15.85 10.71
C SER A 164 -13.82 -16.23 10.35
N ASN A 165 -14.28 -15.88 9.14
CA ASN A 165 -15.32 -16.63 8.45
C ASN A 165 -14.67 -17.26 7.21
N SER A 166 -14.42 -18.55 7.26
CA SER A 166 -13.86 -19.36 6.18
C SER A 166 -14.79 -20.55 5.98
N SER A 167 -15.68 -20.46 4.99
CA SER A 167 -16.48 -21.60 4.53
C SER A 167 -15.58 -22.49 3.69
N THR A 168 -15.29 -23.70 4.16
CA THR A 168 -14.58 -24.74 3.42
C THR A 168 -15.60 -25.69 2.81
N ASP A 169 -15.73 -25.69 1.49
CA ASP A 169 -16.34 -26.80 0.76
C ASP A 169 -15.32 -27.94 0.63
N SER A 170 -15.80 -29.16 0.83
CA SER A 170 -15.02 -30.39 0.94
C SER A 170 -14.60 -30.91 -0.43
N ASP A 171 -13.57 -30.29 -0.98
CA ASP A 171 -12.58 -30.89 -1.88
C ASP A 171 -11.40 -29.92 -1.83
N GLY A 172 -10.19 -30.40 -1.49
CA GLY A 172 -9.04 -29.61 -1.06
C GLY A 172 -8.42 -28.64 -2.08
N ASN A 173 -9.20 -28.10 -3.02
CA ASN A 173 -8.83 -27.06 -3.95
C ASN A 173 -9.35 -25.70 -3.44
N VAL A 174 -8.52 -25.01 -2.65
CA VAL A 174 -8.80 -23.62 -2.23
C VAL A 174 -8.53 -22.73 -3.44
N ASP A 175 -9.58 -22.38 -4.18
CA ASP A 175 -9.48 -21.38 -5.24
C ASP A 175 -9.25 -19.99 -4.60
N PRO A 176 -8.05 -19.40 -4.74
CA PRO A 176 -7.73 -18.12 -4.12
C PRO A 176 -8.44 -16.92 -4.77
N TRP A 177 -9.26 -17.15 -5.82
CA TRP A 177 -9.94 -16.12 -6.62
C TRP A 177 -11.46 -16.08 -6.41
N ALA A 178 -12.03 -17.03 -5.66
CA ALA A 178 -13.47 -17.26 -5.60
C ALA A 178 -14.31 -16.11 -4.99
N ASN A 179 -13.71 -15.18 -4.23
CA ASN A 179 -14.45 -14.17 -3.47
C ASN A 179 -14.50 -12.76 -4.10
N ALA A 180 -14.14 -12.60 -5.38
CA ALA A 180 -14.07 -11.28 -6.02
C ALA A 180 -15.41 -10.73 -6.58
N ARG A 181 -16.57 -11.33 -6.25
CA ARG A 181 -17.89 -10.79 -6.62
C ARG A 181 -18.87 -10.84 -5.45
N ARG A 182 -19.09 -9.70 -4.82
CA ARG A 182 -20.31 -9.40 -4.03
C ARG A 182 -20.55 -7.92 -3.92
#